data_AF-A0A834DY78-F1
#
_entry.id   AF-A0A834DY78-F1
#
_cell.length_a   1.000
_cell.length_b   1.000
_cell.length_c   1.000
_cell.angle_alpha   90.00
_cell.angle_beta   90.00
_cell.angle_gamma   90.00
#
_symmetry.space_group_name_H-M   'P 1'
#
loop_
_entity.id
_entity.type
_entity.pdbx_description
1 polymer ?
#
loop_
_entity_poly.entity_id
_entity_poly.type
_entity_poly.pdbx_seq_one_letter_code
_entity_poly.pdbx_strand_id
1 'polypeptide(L)'
;MEGDFMKPAISIVDELLEAGVNVTVYNGQLDLIVDTMGQEAWVRKLKWADLPKFTQLKWQPLYRDPQSSQTAAFVKSYKNLAFYWILKAGHMVPSDQGDMALKMMKLVTGQE
;
A
#
# COMPACT_ATOMS: atom_id res chain seq x y z
N MET A 1 -14.09 21.91 -3.04
CA MET A 1 -13.88 20.63 -2.31
C MET A 1 -15.12 20.14 -1.56
N GLU A 2 -16.33 20.74 -1.75
CA GLU A 2 -17.54 20.27 -1.05
C GLU A 2 -18.25 19.09 -1.72
N GLY A 3 -18.05 18.89 -3.03
CA GLY A 3 -18.84 17.92 -3.80
C GLY A 3 -18.35 16.46 -3.71
N ASP A 4 -17.12 16.22 -3.27
CA ASP A 4 -16.44 14.92 -3.28
C ASP A 4 -16.03 14.42 -1.88
N PHE A 5 -16.11 15.28 -0.86
CA PHE A 5 -15.77 14.92 0.51
C PHE A 5 -16.62 13.75 1.01
N MET A 6 -15.96 12.73 1.57
CA MET A 6 -16.55 11.50 2.11
C MET A 6 -17.33 10.63 1.10
N LYS A 7 -17.21 10.90 -0.21
CA LYS A 7 -17.69 9.95 -1.23
C LYS A 7 -16.68 8.80 -1.38
N PRO A 8 -17.14 7.54 -1.40
CA PRO A 8 -16.23 6.40 -1.55
C PRO A 8 -15.62 6.37 -2.96
N ALA A 9 -14.31 6.18 -3.04
CA ALA A 9 -13.59 6.01 -4.31
C ALA A 9 -13.34 4.53 -4.69
N ILE A 10 -13.91 3.58 -3.93
CA ILE A 10 -13.61 2.15 -4.07
C ILE A 10 -13.92 1.60 -5.47
N SER A 11 -15.02 2.04 -6.10
CA SER A 11 -15.39 1.62 -7.45
C SER A 11 -14.40 2.10 -8.50
N ILE A 12 -13.83 3.30 -8.32
CA ILE A 12 -12.80 3.84 -9.22
C ILE A 12 -11.55 2.95 -9.15
N VAL A 13 -11.19 2.48 -7.95
CA VAL A 13 -10.04 1.58 -7.80
C VAL A 13 -10.28 0.23 -8.46
N ASP A 14 -11.50 -0.32 -8.36
CA ASP A 14 -11.88 -1.53 -9.11
C ASP A 14 -11.71 -1.34 -10.62
N GLU A 15 -12.22 -0.24 -11.18
CA GLU A 15 -12.10 0.10 -12.60
C GLU A 15 -10.63 0.24 -13.05
N LEU A 16 -9.79 0.88 -12.24
CA LEU A 16 -8.36 1.03 -12.52
C LEU A 16 -7.63 -0.33 -12.53
N LEU A 17 -7.94 -1.19 -11.56
CA LEU A 17 -7.35 -2.52 -11.48
C LEU A 17 -7.78 -3.41 -12.64
N GLU A 18 -9.04 -3.34 -13.07
CA GLU A 18 -9.55 -4.05 -14.25
C GLU A 18 -8.93 -3.53 -15.55
N ALA A 19 -8.68 -2.22 -15.65
CA ALA A 19 -7.99 -1.61 -16.79
C ALA A 19 -6.48 -1.93 -16.85
N GLY A 20 -5.94 -2.67 -15.87
CA GLY A 20 -4.53 -3.05 -15.81
C GLY A 20 -3.61 -1.93 -15.32
N VAL A 21 -4.15 -0.86 -14.72
CA VAL A 21 -3.36 0.21 -14.11
C VAL A 21 -2.69 -0.32 -12.84
N ASN A 22 -1.43 0.04 -12.62
CA ASN A 22 -0.73 -0.28 -11.38
C ASN A 22 -1.29 0.57 -10.23
N VAL A 23 -1.86 -0.09 -9.23
CA VAL A 23 -2.39 0.52 -8.01
C VAL A 23 -1.51 0.12 -6.84
N THR A 24 -1.00 1.12 -6.11
CA THR A 24 -0.25 0.90 -4.88
C THR A 24 -0.96 1.59 -3.72
N VAL A 25 -1.23 0.83 -2.66
CA VAL A 25 -1.67 1.34 -1.37
C VAL A 25 -0.48 1.36 -0.43
N TYR A 26 -0.32 2.40 0.39
CA TYR A 26 0.69 2.41 1.44
C TYR A 26 0.17 3.10 2.69
N ASN A 27 0.51 2.55 3.86
CA ASN A 27 0.14 3.12 5.16
C ASN A 27 1.31 3.09 6.12
N GLY A 28 1.40 4.14 6.95
CA GLY A 28 2.25 4.13 8.14
C GLY A 28 1.59 3.34 9.27
N GLN A 29 2.39 2.52 9.96
CA GLN A 29 1.95 1.68 11.08
C GLN A 29 1.29 2.46 12.24
N LEU A 30 1.71 3.70 12.45
CA LEU A 30 1.32 4.55 13.59
C LEU A 30 0.26 5.59 13.22
N ASP A 31 -0.31 5.52 12.01
CA ASP A 31 -1.42 6.40 11.62
C ASP A 31 -2.73 5.97 12.29
N LEU A 32 -3.41 6.94 12.91
CA LEU A 32 -4.70 6.75 13.57
C LEU A 32 -5.88 7.12 12.67
N ILE A 33 -5.72 8.10 11.76
CA ILE A 33 -6.84 8.67 10.99
C ILE A 33 -7.19 7.74 9.82
N VAL A 34 -6.16 7.22 9.13
CA VAL A 34 -6.30 6.22 8.07
C VAL A 34 -5.43 5.01 8.39
N ASP A 35 -5.85 4.27 9.42
CA ASP A 35 -5.07 3.18 9.98
C ASP A 35 -4.93 1.99 9.01
N THR A 36 -3.90 1.17 9.26
CA THR A 36 -3.57 0.02 8.38
C THR A 36 -4.68 -1.04 8.38
N MET A 37 -5.37 -1.28 9.51
CA MET A 37 -6.44 -2.28 9.55
C MET A 37 -7.68 -1.80 8.79
N GLY A 38 -8.04 -0.52 8.93
CA GLY A 38 -9.08 0.12 8.13
C GLY A 38 -8.81 0.00 6.64
N GLN A 39 -7.56 0.26 6.22
CA GLN A 39 -7.17 0.13 4.82
C GLN A 39 -7.12 -1.30 4.32
N GLU A 40 -6.69 -2.27 5.13
CA GLU A 40 -6.80 -3.68 4.78
C GLU A 40 -8.27 -4.12 4.62
N ALA A 41 -9.16 -3.66 5.51
CA ALA A 41 -10.59 -3.93 5.42
C ALA A 41 -11.22 -3.29 4.17
N TRP A 42 -10.75 -2.10 3.76
CA TRP A 42 -11.15 -1.46 2.51
C TRP A 42 -10.67 -2.24 1.28
N VAL A 43 -9.40 -2.66 1.23
CA VAL A 43 -8.85 -3.51 0.14
C VAL A 43 -9.66 -4.81 -0.01
N ARG A 44 -10.06 -5.42 1.12
CA ARG A 44 -10.87 -6.66 1.12
C ARG A 44 -12.28 -6.49 0.56
N LYS A 45 -12.76 -5.26 0.35
CA LYS A 45 -14.05 -4.95 -0.25
C LYS A 45 -13.98 -4.68 -1.77
N LEU A 46 -12.78 -4.64 -2.34
CA LEU A 46 -12.61 -4.53 -3.79
C LEU A 46 -13.31 -5.70 -4.49
N LYS A 47 -13.78 -5.47 -5.71
CA LYS A 47 -14.39 -6.47 -6.59
C LYS A 47 -13.42 -7.01 -7.63
N TRP A 48 -12.19 -6.51 -7.65
CA TRP A 48 -11.12 -6.99 -8.53
C TRP A 48 -10.99 -8.52 -8.55
N ALA A 49 -11.01 -9.11 -9.75
CA ALA A 49 -11.11 -10.57 -9.96
C ALA A 49 -10.01 -11.40 -9.27
N ASP A 50 -8.82 -10.83 -9.09
CA ASP A 50 -7.68 -11.50 -8.47
C ASP A 50 -7.53 -11.22 -6.95
N LEU A 51 -8.47 -10.48 -6.34
CA LEU A 51 -8.47 -10.19 -4.90
C LEU A 51 -8.38 -11.46 -4.02
N PRO A 52 -9.06 -12.59 -4.32
CA PRO A 52 -8.90 -13.81 -3.53
C PRO A 52 -7.46 -14.32 -3.46
N LYS A 53 -6.66 -14.14 -4.52
CA LYS A 53 -5.24 -14.53 -4.52
C LYS A 53 -4.39 -13.54 -3.75
N PHE A 54 -4.63 -12.24 -3.95
CA PHE A 54 -3.94 -11.18 -3.20
C PHE A 54 -4.15 -11.30 -1.68
N THR A 55 -5.38 -11.59 -1.24
CA THR A 55 -5.72 -11.69 0.18
C THR A 55 -5.11 -12.90 0.87
N GLN A 56 -4.82 -13.99 0.13
CA GLN A 56 -4.13 -15.18 0.62
C GLN A 56 -2.61 -15.00 0.75
N LEU A 57 -2.03 -13.96 0.14
CA LEU A 57 -0.61 -13.69 0.25
C LEU A 57 -0.21 -13.41 1.71
N LYS A 58 0.97 -13.91 2.07
CA LYS A 58 1.65 -13.53 3.31
C LYS A 58 2.39 -12.22 3.08
N TRP A 59 2.36 -11.36 4.10
CA TRP A 59 3.21 -10.18 4.17
C TRP A 59 4.68 -10.58 4.04
N GLN A 60 5.40 -9.97 3.10
CA GLN A 60 6.83 -10.17 2.91
C GLN A 60 7.60 -9.00 3.55
N PRO A 61 8.66 -9.26 4.33
CA PRO A 61 9.46 -8.18 4.90
C PRO A 61 10.21 -7.43 3.79
N LEU A 62 10.31 -6.11 3.96
CA LEU A 62 11.12 -5.23 3.12
C LEU A 62 12.11 -4.48 4.02
N TYR A 63 13.34 -4.39 3.52
CA TYR A 63 14.48 -3.80 4.21
C TYR A 63 14.91 -2.53 3.47
N ARG A 64 15.47 -1.55 4.20
CA ARG A 64 15.94 -0.27 3.61
C ARG A 64 17.01 -0.50 2.56
N ASP A 65 17.94 -1.41 2.84
CA ASP A 65 19.06 -1.77 1.98
C ASP A 65 19.37 -3.27 2.12
N PRO A 66 20.17 -3.87 1.22
CA PRO A 66 20.50 -5.30 1.25
C PRO A 66 21.32 -5.77 2.46
N GLN A 67 21.97 -4.85 3.19
CA GLN A 67 22.81 -5.15 4.35
C GLN A 67 22.03 -5.03 5.66
N SER A 68 20.87 -4.38 5.64
CA SER A 68 20.01 -4.21 6.80
C SER A 68 19.28 -5.50 7.18
N SER A 69 19.40 -5.87 8.46
CA SER A 69 18.64 -6.96 9.06
C SER A 69 17.31 -6.49 9.68
N GLN A 70 17.06 -5.18 9.74
CA GLN A 70 15.85 -4.62 10.34
C GLN A 70 14.76 -4.43 9.29
N THR A 71 13.65 -5.16 9.44
CA THR A 71 12.44 -4.92 8.66
C THR A 71 11.98 -3.47 8.81
N ALA A 72 11.80 -2.78 7.69
CA ALA A 72 11.36 -1.40 7.64
C ALA A 72 9.94 -1.26 7.06
N ALA A 73 9.48 -2.26 6.31
CA ALA A 73 8.10 -2.38 5.87
C ALA A 73 7.72 -3.85 5.66
N PHE A 74 6.43 -4.09 5.51
CA PHE A 74 5.91 -5.32 4.91
C PHE A 74 5.20 -5.00 3.61
N VAL A 75 5.23 -5.93 2.65
CA VAL A 75 4.54 -5.77 1.37
C VAL A 75 3.75 -7.02 0.99
N LYS A 76 2.58 -6.82 0.40
CA LYS A 76 1.89 -7.80 -0.44
C LYS A 76 1.84 -7.24 -1.85
N SER A 77 2.18 -8.05 -2.84
CA SER A 77 2.08 -7.65 -4.24
C SER A 77 1.60 -8.83 -5.07
N TYR A 78 0.58 -8.59 -5.89
CA TYR A 78 0.08 -9.55 -6.87
C TYR A 78 -0.39 -8.80 -8.10
N LYS A 79 0.16 -9.13 -9.27
CA LYS A 79 -0.11 -8.43 -10.53
C LYS A 79 0.04 -6.91 -10.36
N ASN A 80 -1.00 -6.15 -10.69
CA ASN A 80 -1.03 -4.69 -10.68
C ASN A 80 -1.55 -4.09 -9.36
N LEU A 81 -1.66 -4.88 -8.27
CA LEU A 81 -1.98 -4.39 -6.94
C LEU A 81 -0.84 -4.67 -5.96
N ALA A 82 -0.35 -3.62 -5.31
CA ALA A 82 0.59 -3.69 -4.19
C ALA A 82 0.05 -2.97 -2.95
N PHE A 83 0.36 -3.50 -1.77
CA PHE A 83 0.08 -2.85 -0.50
C PHE A 83 1.33 -2.88 0.39
N TYR A 84 1.80 -1.70 0.78
CA TYR A 84 2.92 -1.50 1.70
C TYR A 84 2.44 -1.07 3.09
N TRP A 85 2.95 -1.75 4.10
CA TRP A 85 2.79 -1.39 5.51
C TRP A 85 4.13 -0.96 6.08
N ILE A 86 4.31 0.35 6.27
CA ILE A 86 5.59 0.96 6.64
C ILE A 86 5.70 1.06 8.16
N LEU A 87 6.73 0.40 8.72
CA LEU A 87 6.93 0.35 10.16
C LEU A 87 7.49 1.67 10.70
N LYS A 88 7.11 2.03 11.93
CA LYS A 88 7.57 3.26 12.60
C LYS A 88 7.31 4.56 11.80
N ALA A 89 6.22 4.58 11.02
CA ALA A 89 5.72 5.75 10.31
C ALA A 89 4.28 6.05 10.72
N GLY A 90 3.91 7.32 10.85
CA GLY A 90 2.54 7.79 11.03
C GLY A 90 1.91 8.18 9.69
N HIS A 91 1.04 9.20 9.72
CA HIS A 91 0.29 9.68 8.55
C HIS A 91 1.22 10.16 7.41
N MET A 92 2.32 10.81 7.77
CA MET A 92 3.27 11.39 6.81
C MET A 92 4.47 10.47 6.62
N VAL A 93 4.25 9.32 5.99
CA VAL A 93 5.28 8.28 5.76
C VAL A 93 6.63 8.84 5.28
N PRO A 94 6.72 9.74 4.29
CA PRO A 94 8.02 10.28 3.85
C PRO A 94 8.73 11.12 4.90
N SER A 95 8.00 11.74 5.82
CA SER A 95 8.57 12.52 6.93
C SER A 95 9.12 11.60 8.01
N ASP A 96 8.41 10.51 8.33
CA ASP A 96 8.78 9.62 9.44
C ASP A 96 9.79 8.53 9.02
N GLN A 97 9.71 8.05 7.77
CA GLN A 97 10.53 6.97 7.21
C GLN A 97 10.98 7.28 5.78
N GLY A 98 11.70 8.39 5.60
CA GLY A 98 12.13 8.89 4.29
C GLY A 98 12.86 7.86 3.41
N ASP A 99 13.84 7.13 3.96
CA ASP A 99 14.59 6.11 3.20
C ASP A 99 13.68 4.99 2.67
N MET A 100 12.75 4.53 3.51
CA MET A 100 11.82 3.46 3.12
C MET A 100 10.77 3.98 2.13
N ALA A 101 10.31 5.22 2.29
CA ALA A 101 9.41 5.88 1.34
C ALA A 101 10.07 6.02 -0.04
N LEU A 102 11.34 6.45 -0.09
CA LEU A 102 12.09 6.57 -1.33
C LEU A 102 12.27 5.20 -2.02
N LYS A 103 12.64 4.16 -1.25
CA LYS A 103 12.75 2.81 -1.80
C LYS A 103 11.42 2.27 -2.31
N MET A 104 10.32 2.45 -1.56
CA MET A 104 8.97 2.11 -2.05
C MET A 104 8.67 2.82 -3.37
N MET A 105 8.96 4.13 -3.48
CA MET A 105 8.75 4.88 -4.72
C MET A 105 9.59 4.35 -5.88
N LYS A 106 10.84 3.95 -5.66
CA LYS A 106 11.66 3.31 -6.69
C LYS A 106 11.08 1.98 -7.16
N LEU A 107 10.63 1.13 -6.23
CA LEU A 107 9.95 -0.13 -6.56
C LEU A 107 8.68 0.10 -7.38
N VAL A 108 7.85 1.07 -6.99
CA VAL A 108 6.58 1.41 -7.67
C VAL A 108 6.83 1.94 -9.10
N THR A 109 7.92 2.67 -9.29
CA THR A 109 8.26 3.32 -10.57
C THR A 109 9.26 2.51 -11.42
N GLY A 110 9.68 1.32 -10.99
CA GLY A 110 10.62 0.47 -11.73
C GLY A 110 12.03 1.04 -11.82
N GLN A 111 12.48 1.77 -10.80
CA GLN A 111 13.82 2.39 -10.71
C GLN A 111 14.78 1.60 -9.80
N GLU A 112 14.43 0.38 -9.43
CA GLU A 112 15.28 -0.57 -8.68
C GLU A 112 15.54 -1.81 -9.55
#